data_AF-A0A7V3YDS6-F1
#
_entry.id   AF-A0A7V3YDS6-F1
#
_cell.length_a   1.000
_cell.length_b   1.000
_cell.length_c   1.000
_cell.angle_alpha   90.00
_cell.angle_beta   90.00
_cell.angle_gamma   90.00
#
_symmetry.space_group_name_H-M   'P 1'
#
loop_
_entity.id
_entity.type
_entity.pdbx_description
1 polymer ?
#
loop_
_entity_poly.entity_id
_entity_poly.type
_entity_poly.pdbx_seq_one_letter_code
_entity_poly.pdbx_strand_id
1 'polypeptide(L)'
;WSVAKQLKGRFPLLYAGTETLEPVGFRWKCQFNENSKMHAAYIGIPEMNHNEIVAWKKLEAVNGFYSSLVAVFLRSQKDSPRIRLRMELTRELVLKNRGKAIEVTGKGSSFLEEMLYLIYFGDLVSVFLAGLNKVDPTEIENINYLKLHLSKTK
;
A
#
# COMPACT_ATOMS: atom_id res chain seq x y z
N TRP A 1 3.35 9.28 11.09
CA TRP A 1 2.22 9.11 12.03
C TRP A 1 0.84 9.33 11.41
N SER A 2 0.62 10.43 10.68
CA SER A 2 -0.67 10.73 10.04
C SER A 2 -1.14 9.61 9.11
N VAL A 3 -0.25 8.97 8.35
CA VAL A 3 -0.58 7.85 7.46
C VAL A 3 -1.10 6.63 8.24
N ALA A 4 -0.37 6.16 9.25
CA ALA A 4 -0.82 5.03 10.09
C ALA A 4 -2.20 5.28 10.73
N LYS A 5 -2.46 6.49 11.24
CA LYS A 5 -3.78 6.85 11.79
C LYS A 5 -4.89 6.81 10.74
N GLN A 6 -4.61 7.27 9.52
CA GLN A 6 -5.58 7.22 8.41
C GLN A 6 -5.85 5.80 7.93
N LEU A 7 -4.89 4.88 8.09
CA LEU A 7 -4.99 3.48 7.69
C LEU A 7 -5.54 2.56 8.79
N LYS A 8 -5.68 3.04 10.04
CA LYS A 8 -6.23 2.23 11.13
C LYS A 8 -7.64 1.73 10.80
N GLY A 9 -7.84 0.42 10.81
CA GLY A 9 -9.14 -0.22 10.51
C GLY A 9 -9.56 -0.09 9.04
N ARG A 10 -8.60 0.07 8.12
CA ARG A 10 -8.82 0.24 6.68
C ARG A 10 -8.07 -0.83 5.90
N PHE A 11 -8.46 -1.03 4.64
CA PHE A 11 -7.76 -1.91 3.71
C PHE A 11 -6.99 -1.05 2.68
N PRO A 12 -5.65 -0.95 2.78
CA PRO A 12 -4.86 -0.17 1.84
C PRO A 12 -4.70 -0.88 0.49
N LEU A 13 -4.98 -0.13 -0.57
CA LEU A 13 -4.67 -0.46 -1.96
C LEU A 13 -3.46 0.39 -2.38
N LEU A 14 -2.28 -0.23 -2.41
CA LEU A 14 -1.01 0.43 -2.67
C LEU A 14 -0.79 0.55 -4.19
N TYR A 15 -0.61 1.77 -4.68
CA TYR A 15 -0.39 2.08 -6.08
C TYR A 15 0.96 2.74 -6.27
N ALA A 16 1.77 2.19 -7.16
CA ALA A 16 3.10 2.70 -7.49
C ALA A 16 3.37 2.50 -8.98
N GLY A 17 4.23 3.33 -9.58
CA GLY A 17 4.67 3.13 -10.97
C GLY A 17 5.47 1.85 -11.10
N THR A 18 5.12 0.99 -12.07
CA THR A 18 5.84 -0.29 -12.26
C THR A 18 7.28 -0.08 -12.73
N GLU A 19 7.53 1.00 -13.46
CA GLU A 19 8.86 1.38 -13.95
C GLU A 19 9.81 1.93 -12.87
N THR A 20 9.30 2.27 -11.68
CA THR A 20 10.05 2.91 -10.60
C THR A 20 9.91 2.16 -9.28
N LEU A 21 8.73 2.24 -8.68
CA LEU A 21 8.49 1.93 -7.27
C LEU A 21 7.81 0.58 -7.03
N GLU A 22 7.74 -0.30 -8.04
CA GLU A 22 7.17 -1.65 -7.89
C GLU A 22 7.69 -2.43 -6.68
N PRO A 23 9.01 -2.64 -6.50
CA PRO A 23 9.52 -3.37 -5.34
C PRO A 23 9.20 -2.68 -4.01
N VAL A 24 9.08 -1.35 -4.01
CA VAL A 24 8.70 -0.58 -2.81
C VAL A 24 7.23 -0.81 -2.46
N GLY A 25 6.33 -0.76 -3.46
CA GLY A 25 4.91 -1.05 -3.29
C GLY A 25 4.67 -2.47 -2.79
N PHE A 26 5.36 -3.46 -3.38
CA PHE A 26 5.29 -4.85 -2.91
C PHE A 26 5.85 -5.00 -1.48
N ARG A 27 6.95 -4.33 -1.15
CA ARG A 27 7.50 -4.35 0.21
C ARG A 27 6.50 -3.81 1.23
N TRP A 28 5.86 -2.68 0.95
CA TRP A 28 4.85 -2.11 1.86
C TRP A 28 3.71 -3.08 2.15
N LYS A 29 3.23 -3.79 1.11
CA LYS A 29 2.24 -4.86 1.27
C LYS A 29 2.73 -5.91 2.25
N CYS A 30 3.95 -6.43 2.06
CA CYS A 30 4.53 -7.45 2.95
C CYS A 30 4.65 -6.94 4.39
N GLN A 31 5.18 -5.73 4.59
CA GLN A 31 5.40 -5.17 5.93
C GLN A 31 4.07 -4.91 6.66
N PHE A 32 3.02 -4.49 5.95
CA PHE A 32 1.70 -4.33 6.56
C PHE A 32 1.13 -5.69 7.00
N ASN A 33 1.25 -6.71 6.15
CA ASN A 33 0.81 -8.07 6.48
C ASN A 33 1.58 -8.64 7.68
N GLU A 34 2.91 -8.56 7.67
CA GLU A 34 3.79 -9.18 8.65
C GLU A 34 3.79 -8.42 9.99
N ASN A 35 4.01 -7.11 9.98
CA ASN A 35 4.20 -6.36 11.22
C ASN A 35 2.86 -5.94 11.83
N SER A 36 1.94 -5.43 11.02
CA SER A 36 0.67 -4.88 11.55
C SER A 36 -0.49 -5.86 11.57
N LYS A 37 -0.26 -7.09 11.10
CA LYS A 37 -1.27 -8.15 10.95
C LYS A 37 -2.51 -7.65 10.18
N MET A 38 -2.29 -6.77 9.22
CA MET A 38 -3.32 -6.09 8.44
C MET A 38 -3.12 -6.45 6.97
N HIS A 39 -4.17 -6.93 6.31
CA HIS A 39 -4.12 -7.18 4.88
C HIS A 39 -3.94 -5.89 4.08
N ALA A 40 -3.08 -5.97 3.07
CA ALA A 40 -2.87 -4.95 2.06
C ALA A 40 -2.81 -5.59 0.67
N ALA A 41 -3.11 -4.80 -0.37
CA ALA A 41 -2.84 -5.16 -1.75
C ALA A 41 -1.90 -4.16 -2.40
N TYR A 42 -1.07 -4.64 -3.33
CA TYR A 42 -0.27 -3.81 -4.22
C TYR A 42 -0.68 -4.13 -5.65
N ILE A 43 -0.97 -3.09 -6.44
CA ILE A 43 -1.25 -3.18 -7.86
C ILE A 43 -0.50 -2.06 -8.56
N GLY A 44 0.37 -2.42 -9.51
CA GLY A 44 1.23 -1.47 -10.22
C GLY A 44 0.48 -0.65 -11.26
N ILE A 45 0.88 0.60 -11.44
CA ILE A 45 0.44 1.48 -12.54
C ILE A 45 1.44 1.31 -13.70
N PRO A 46 0.99 0.99 -14.93
CA PRO A 46 -0.34 1.26 -15.46
C PRO A 46 -1.38 0.13 -15.36
N GLU A 47 -1.01 -1.11 -15.00
CA GLU A 47 -1.93 -2.27 -15.02
C GLU A 47 -3.19 -2.05 -14.18
N MET A 48 -3.05 -1.46 -12.99
CA MET A 48 -4.17 -1.02 -12.15
C MET A 48 -5.20 -0.19 -12.93
N ASN A 49 -4.75 0.66 -13.85
CA ASN A 49 -5.64 1.49 -14.66
C ASN A 49 -6.36 0.73 -15.77
N HIS A 50 -5.93 -0.49 -16.10
CA HIS A 50 -6.57 -1.33 -17.09
C HIS A 50 -7.70 -2.17 -16.50
N ASN A 51 -7.59 -2.58 -15.23
CA ASN A 51 -8.49 -3.57 -14.64
C ASN A 51 -9.21 -3.09 -13.37
N GLU A 52 -8.56 -2.34 -12.48
CA GLU A 52 -9.08 -2.02 -11.15
C GLU A 52 -9.72 -0.64 -11.08
N ILE A 53 -9.34 0.30 -11.95
CA ILE A 53 -9.89 1.67 -11.94
C ILE A 53 -11.42 1.70 -12.02
N VAL A 54 -12.04 0.72 -12.68
CA VAL A 54 -13.51 0.59 -12.79
C VAL A 54 -14.17 0.18 -11.47
N ALA A 55 -13.44 -0.46 -10.55
CA ALA A 55 -13.94 -0.86 -9.24
C ALA A 55 -14.14 0.33 -8.28
N TRP A 56 -13.53 1.48 -8.57
CA TRP A 56 -13.73 2.71 -7.81
C TRP A 56 -15.08 3.40 -8.10
N LYS A 57 -16.04 2.75 -8.79
CA LYS A 57 -17.35 3.33 -9.10
C LYS A 57 -18.24 3.47 -7.86
N LYS A 58 -18.69 4.71 -7.59
CA LYS A 58 -19.72 5.12 -6.61
C LYS A 58 -19.80 4.26 -5.33
N LEU A 59 -18.79 4.38 -4.47
CA LEU A 59 -18.70 3.66 -3.19
C LEU A 59 -19.76 4.05 -2.15
N GLU A 60 -20.47 5.18 -2.36
CA GLU A 60 -21.50 5.67 -1.45
C GLU A 60 -22.69 4.74 -1.23
N ALA A 61 -23.04 3.93 -2.23
CA ALA A 61 -24.12 2.96 -2.11
C ALA A 61 -23.65 1.67 -1.41
N VAL A 62 -22.35 1.56 -1.11
CA VAL A 62 -21.73 0.32 -0.66
C VAL A 62 -21.27 0.49 0.79
N ASN A 63 -22.11 0.01 1.71
CA ASN A 63 -21.74 -0.12 3.12
C ASN A 63 -20.75 -1.30 3.30
N GLY A 64 -19.98 -1.27 4.39
CA GLY A 64 -19.09 -2.38 4.77
C GLY A 64 -17.70 -2.28 4.14
N PHE A 65 -17.16 -3.40 3.66
CA PHE A 65 -15.75 -3.56 3.27
C PHE A 65 -15.26 -2.48 2.29
N TYR A 66 -16.03 -2.18 1.24
CA TYR A 66 -15.61 -1.23 0.21
C TYR A 66 -15.45 0.21 0.74
N SER A 67 -16.21 0.59 1.78
CA SER A 67 -16.05 1.89 2.46
C SER A 67 -14.75 1.98 3.30
N SER A 68 -14.11 0.84 3.56
CA SER A 68 -12.85 0.74 4.29
C SER A 68 -11.61 0.84 3.38
N LEU A 69 -11.79 0.77 2.07
CA LEU A 69 -10.69 0.84 1.11
C LEU A 69 -10.05 2.23 1.10
N VAL A 70 -8.72 2.26 1.02
CA VAL A 70 -7.94 3.50 0.92
C VAL A 70 -6.89 3.32 -0.17
N ALA A 71 -6.97 4.14 -1.22
CA ALA A 71 -5.92 4.22 -2.22
C ALA A 71 -4.69 4.91 -1.62
N VAL A 72 -3.52 4.29 -1.71
CA VAL A 72 -2.25 4.85 -1.23
C VAL A 72 -1.29 4.94 -2.41
N PHE A 73 -1.07 6.16 -2.88
CA PHE A 73 -0.17 6.44 -4.01
C PHE A 73 1.25 6.66 -3.49
N LEU A 74 2.17 5.78 -3.89
CA LEU A 74 3.62 5.96 -3.68
C LEU A 74 4.19 6.68 -4.90
N ARG A 75 4.79 7.85 -4.68
CA ARG A 75 5.23 8.74 -5.76
C ARG A 75 6.73 8.93 -5.76
N SER A 76 7.33 8.95 -6.95
CA SER A 76 8.73 9.30 -7.17
C SER A 76 8.84 10.50 -8.11
N GLN A 77 9.88 11.32 -7.92
CA GLN A 77 10.22 12.36 -8.90
C GLN A 77 10.72 11.75 -10.23
N LYS A 78 11.10 10.46 -10.21
CA LYS A 78 11.55 9.70 -11.38
C LYS A 78 10.43 9.02 -12.15
N ASP A 79 9.20 9.07 -11.66
CA ASP A 79 8.03 8.58 -12.42
C ASP A 79 7.96 9.30 -13.77
N SER A 80 7.74 8.58 -14.87
CA SER A 80 7.58 9.23 -16.17
C SER A 80 6.39 10.20 -16.16
N PRO A 81 6.37 11.22 -17.04
CA PRO A 81 5.23 12.12 -17.17
C PRO A 81 3.89 11.38 -17.34
N ARG A 82 3.91 10.22 -18.01
CA ARG A 82 2.71 9.40 -18.24
C ARG A 82 2.24 8.70 -16.97
N ILE A 83 3.15 8.15 -16.16
CA ILE A 83 2.80 7.55 -14.86
C ILE A 83 2.26 8.62 -13.90
N ARG A 84 2.90 9.80 -13.83
CA ARG A 84 2.39 10.91 -13.00
C ARG A 84 0.99 11.33 -13.39
N LEU A 85 0.73 11.53 -14.69
CA LEU A 85 -0.61 11.87 -15.18
C LEU A 85 -1.64 10.79 -14.82
N ARG A 86 -1.28 9.51 -14.98
CA ARG A 86 -2.14 8.38 -14.59
C ARG A 86 -2.46 8.41 -13.10
N MET A 87 -1.48 8.65 -12.24
CA MET A 87 -1.69 8.76 -10.79
C MET A 87 -2.65 9.90 -10.45
N GLU A 88 -2.49 11.08 -11.07
CA GLU A 88 -3.39 12.22 -10.82
C GLU A 88 -4.83 11.91 -11.24
N LEU A 89 -5.03 11.46 -12.48
CA LEU A 89 -6.38 11.15 -12.99
C LEU A 89 -7.04 10.04 -12.17
N THR A 90 -6.27 9.03 -11.74
CA THR A 90 -6.77 7.96 -10.86
C THR A 90 -7.18 8.51 -9.52
N ARG A 91 -6.34 9.36 -8.90
CA ARG A 91 -6.64 10.00 -7.61
C ARG A 91 -7.89 10.86 -7.67
N GLU A 92 -8.03 11.68 -8.70
CA GLU A 92 -9.23 12.50 -8.93
C GLU A 92 -10.48 11.62 -9.05
N LEU A 93 -10.38 10.51 -9.80
CA LEU A 93 -11.48 9.55 -9.96
C LEU A 93 -11.86 8.88 -8.63
N VAL A 94 -10.87 8.45 -7.83
CA VAL A 94 -11.10 7.88 -6.49
C VAL A 94 -11.87 8.85 -5.63
N LEU A 95 -11.43 10.12 -5.57
CA LEU A 95 -12.07 11.16 -4.75
C LEU A 95 -13.47 11.53 -5.27
N LYS A 96 -13.64 11.66 -6.59
CA LYS A 96 -14.95 11.93 -7.23
C LYS A 96 -15.97 10.85 -6.90
N ASN A 97 -15.53 9.60 -6.75
CA ASN A 97 -16.38 8.48 -6.34
C ASN A 97 -16.42 8.26 -4.82
N ARG A 98 -15.95 9.23 -4.04
CA ARG A 98 -15.97 9.26 -2.55
C ARG A 98 -15.13 8.17 -1.89
N GLY A 99 -14.18 7.61 -2.64
CA GLY A 99 -13.08 6.86 -2.06
C GLY A 99 -12.14 7.76 -1.27
N LYS A 100 -11.22 7.12 -0.54
CA LYS A 100 -10.16 7.81 0.19
C LYS A 100 -8.84 7.61 -0.52
N ALA A 101 -8.07 8.69 -0.65
CA ALA A 101 -6.74 8.68 -1.24
C ALA A 101 -5.73 9.28 -0.28
N ILE A 102 -4.57 8.64 -0.15
CA ILE A 102 -3.39 9.11 0.58
C ILE A 102 -2.22 9.10 -0.40
N GLU A 103 -1.31 10.05 -0.25
CA GLU A 103 -0.12 10.16 -1.09
C GLU A 103 1.12 10.19 -0.22
N VAL A 104 2.15 9.44 -0.64
CA VAL A 104 3.44 9.40 0.01
C VAL A 104 4.51 9.56 -1.06
N THR A 105 5.19 10.70 -1.04
CA THR A 105 6.24 11.03 -2.00
C THR A 105 7.61 10.68 -1.42
N GLY A 106 8.43 9.99 -2.22
CA GLY A 106 9.83 9.75 -1.92
C GLY A 106 10.60 11.06 -1.73
N LYS A 107 11.57 11.05 -0.83
CA LYS A 107 12.44 12.20 -0.57
C LYS A 107 13.89 11.79 -0.74
N GLY A 108 14.68 12.68 -1.33
CA GLY A 108 16.09 12.46 -1.62
C GLY A 108 16.54 13.22 -2.85
N SER A 109 17.84 13.29 -3.05
CA SER A 109 18.49 13.86 -4.24
C SER A 109 18.66 12.84 -5.36
N SER A 110 18.64 11.54 -5.02
CA SER A 110 18.75 10.43 -5.96
C SER A 110 17.55 9.49 -5.91
N PHE A 111 17.36 8.68 -6.96
CA PHE A 111 16.28 7.70 -6.99
C PHE A 111 16.42 6.65 -5.88
N LEU A 112 17.65 6.23 -5.59
CA LEU A 112 17.94 5.30 -4.52
C LEU A 112 17.55 5.88 -3.16
N GLU A 113 17.85 7.15 -2.90
CA GLU A 113 17.41 7.83 -1.68
C GLU A 113 15.89 7.90 -1.58
N GLU A 114 15.17 8.20 -2.67
CA GLU A 114 13.71 8.19 -2.68
C GLU A 114 13.15 6.81 -2.33
N MET A 115 13.72 5.74 -2.90
CA MET A 115 13.33 4.36 -2.60
C MET A 115 13.61 4.01 -1.13
N LEU A 116 14.82 4.30 -0.64
CA LEU A 116 15.21 4.03 0.75
C LEU A 116 14.33 4.80 1.74
N TYR A 117 14.02 6.07 1.43
CA TYR A 117 13.09 6.86 2.21
C TYR A 117 11.71 6.21 2.30
N LEU A 118 11.14 5.80 1.15
CA LEU A 118 9.83 5.16 1.12
C LEU A 118 9.82 3.80 1.82
N ILE A 119 10.89 3.01 1.67
CA ILE A 119 11.08 1.74 2.39
C ILE A 119 11.05 1.99 3.90
N TYR A 120 11.94 2.86 4.39
CA TYR A 120 12.05 3.15 5.81
C TYR A 120 10.75 3.74 6.37
N PHE A 121 10.12 4.66 5.63
CA PHE A 121 8.84 5.24 6.03
C PHE A 121 7.74 4.19 6.09
N GLY A 122 7.63 3.30 5.11
CA GLY A 122 6.66 2.19 5.10
C GLY A 122 6.85 1.23 6.26
N ASP A 123 8.10 0.86 6.55
CA ASP A 123 8.46 0.01 7.69
C ASP A 123 8.00 0.68 9.00
N LEU A 124 8.27 1.98 9.19
CA LEU A 124 7.76 2.72 10.35
C LEU A 124 6.23 2.77 10.41
N VAL A 125 5.54 3.03 9.28
CA VAL A 125 4.07 3.01 9.23
C VAL A 125 3.53 1.65 9.68
N SER A 126 4.17 0.55 9.25
CA SER A 126 3.75 -0.81 9.63
C SER A 126 3.87 -1.07 11.14
N VAL A 127 4.96 -0.64 11.77
CA VAL A 127 5.17 -0.80 13.22
C VAL A 127 4.16 0.06 14.00
N PHE A 128 3.88 1.28 13.54
CA PHE A 128 2.88 2.11 14.18
C PHE A 128 1.45 1.58 14.00
N LEU A 129 1.15 0.97 12.85
CA LEU A 129 -0.10 0.26 12.67
C LEU A 129 -0.23 -0.93 13.62
N ALA A 130 0.86 -1.69 13.85
CA ALA A 130 0.86 -2.78 14.83
C ALA A 130 0.47 -2.28 16.24
N GLY A 131 1.09 -1.18 16.69
CA GLY A 131 0.72 -0.53 17.95
C GLY A 131 -0.73 -0.03 17.99
N LEU A 132 -1.23 0.55 16.90
CA LEU A 132 -2.63 1.01 16.80
C LEU A 132 -3.65 -0.15 16.78
N ASN A 133 -3.25 -1.30 16.24
CA ASN A 133 -4.02 -2.54 16.17
C ASN A 133 -3.88 -3.39 17.43
N LYS A 134 -2.98 -3.02 18.36
CA LYS A 134 -2.66 -3.76 19.59
C LYS A 134 -2.17 -5.19 19.32
N VAL A 135 -1.32 -5.35 18.30
CA VAL A 135 -0.67 -6.62 17.94
C VAL A 135 0.85 -6.52 18.05
N ASP A 136 1.52 -7.64 18.27
CA ASP A 136 2.99 -7.70 18.29
C ASP A 136 3.55 -7.74 16.85
N PRO A 137 4.41 -6.78 16.46
CA PRO A 137 5.01 -6.77 15.13
C PRO A 137 6.05 -7.87 14.91
N THR A 138 6.57 -8.50 15.97
CA THR A 138 7.59 -9.56 15.90
C THR A 138 7.00 -10.97 15.81
N GLU A 139 5.71 -11.12 16.12
CA GLU A 139 5.02 -12.41 16.11
C GLU A 139 4.83 -12.92 14.67
N ILE A 140 5.28 -14.16 14.39
CA ILE A 140 5.24 -14.79 13.06
C ILE A 140 4.79 -16.26 13.12
N GLU A 141 3.88 -16.60 14.03
CA GLU A 141 3.48 -17.98 14.32
C GLU A 141 2.99 -18.75 13.08
N ASN A 142 2.17 -18.14 12.23
CA ASN A 142 1.70 -18.76 10.99
C ASN A 142 2.84 -19.11 10.03
N ILE A 143 3.88 -18.28 9.97
CA ILE A 143 5.08 -18.54 9.16
C ILE A 143 5.86 -19.71 9.76
N ASN A 144 6.02 -19.74 11.09
CA ASN A 144 6.69 -20.84 11.78
C ASN A 144 5.94 -22.16 11.61
N TYR A 145 4.60 -22.16 11.71
CA TYR A 145 3.74 -23.29 11.43
C TYR A 145 3.98 -23.82 10.01
N LEU A 146 3.98 -22.95 9.01
CA LEU A 146 4.20 -23.36 7.62
C LEU A 146 5.60 -23.96 7.42
N LYS A 147 6.65 -23.29 7.92
CA LYS A 147 8.03 -23.77 7.82
C LYS A 147 8.21 -25.16 8.45
N LEU A 148 7.63 -25.37 9.63
CA LEU A 148 7.68 -26.64 10.36
C LEU A 148 7.04 -27.80 9.57
N HIS A 149 5.94 -27.53 8.86
CA HIS A 149 5.25 -28.58 8.09
C HIS A 149 5.93 -28.85 6.75
N LEU A 150 6.43 -27.81 6.07
CA LEU A 150 7.17 -27.99 4.82
C LEU A 150 8.48 -28.77 5.02
N SER A 151 9.16 -28.63 6.17
CA SER A 151 10.37 -29.41 6.44
C SER A 151 10.12 -30.92 6.59
N LYS A 152 8.86 -31.36 6.74
CA LYS A 152 8.48 -32.78 6.84
C LYS A 152 8.30 -33.44 5.47
N THR A 153 8.23 -32.65 4.39
CA THR A 153 8.13 -33.15 3.03
C THR A 153 9.44 -32.82 2.31
N LYS A 154 10.35 -33.78 2.28
CA LYS A 154 11.56 -33.74 1.43
C LYS A 154 11.29 -34.50 0.14
#